data_AF-A0A6J4KHZ6-F1
#
_entry.id   AF-A0A6J4KHZ6-F1
#
_cell.length_a   1.000
_cell.length_b   1.000
_cell.length_c   1.000
_cell.angle_alpha   90.00
_cell.angle_beta   90.00
_cell.angle_gamma   90.00
#
_symmetry.space_group_name_H-M   'P 1'
#
loop_
_entity.id
_entity.type
_entity.pdbx_description
1 polymer ?
#
loop_
_entity_poly.entity_id
_entity_poly.type
_entity_poly.pdbx_seq_one_letter_code
_entity_poly.pdbx_strand_id
1 'polypeptide(L)'
;PLVAKPYPAVVNVGQMSIEPGYANFLLEVQPDGRVSRIVAESFGPSADTPSALKPLIAGIAFEPFKGSKPQIARVPVVYGYAQSGPAIKK
;
A
#
# COMPACT_ATOMS: atom_id res chain seq x y z
N PRO A 1 0.41 -19.50 3.02
CA PRO A 1 0.09 -18.08 3.31
C PRO A 1 0.93 -17.22 2.37
N LEU A 2 0.39 -16.12 1.84
CA LEU A 2 1.16 -15.17 1.03
C LEU A 2 2.19 -14.46 1.91
N VAL A 3 3.43 -14.34 1.42
CA VAL A 3 4.51 -13.63 2.11
C VAL A 3 4.96 -12.50 1.21
N ALA A 4 4.75 -11.26 1.64
CA ALA A 4 5.25 -10.09 0.92
C ALA A 4 6.77 -10.00 1.11
N LYS A 5 7.50 -9.66 0.05
CA LYS A 5 8.91 -9.31 0.15
C LYS A 5 9.06 -8.02 0.96
N PRO A 6 10.22 -7.80 1.61
CA PRO A 6 10.47 -6.56 2.32
C PRO A 6 10.22 -5.35 1.40
N TYR A 7 9.25 -4.52 1.78
CA TYR A 7 8.92 -3.29 1.07
C TYR A 7 9.27 -2.12 2.01
N PRO A 8 9.82 -1.00 1.50
CA PRO A 8 10.10 0.15 2.35
C PRO A 8 8.81 0.61 3.04
N ALA A 9 8.81 0.56 4.38
CA ALA A 9 7.67 0.98 5.19
C ALA A 9 7.41 2.50 5.12
N VAL A 10 8.38 3.26 4.62
CA VAL A 10 8.30 4.70 4.43
C VAL A 10 8.60 5.01 2.97
N VAL A 11 7.59 5.50 2.26
CA VAL A 11 7.78 6.06 0.92
C VAL A 11 7.35 7.52 0.95
N ASN A 12 8.24 8.40 0.49
CA ASN A 12 7.95 9.82 0.38
C ASN A 12 7.02 10.02 -0.82
N VAL A 13 5.71 10.01 -0.56
CA VAL A 13 4.69 10.40 -1.53
C VAL A 13 4.80 11.93 -1.62
N GLY A 14 5.57 12.42 -2.60
CA GLY A 14 5.91 13.83 -2.75
C GLY A 14 4.69 14.75 -2.68
N GLN A 15 4.90 16.02 -2.31
CA GLN A 15 3.92 17.10 -1.99
C GLN A 15 2.46 16.88 -2.46
N MET A 16 1.79 15.86 -1.93
CA MET A 16 0.34 15.83 -1.90
C MET A 16 -0.05 16.83 -0.80
N SER A 17 -1.15 17.55 -0.95
CA SER A 17 -1.79 18.23 0.18
C SER A 17 -2.35 17.13 1.09
N ILE A 18 -1.49 16.54 1.92
CA ILE A 18 -1.77 15.28 2.59
C ILE A 18 -2.61 15.55 3.83
N GLU A 19 -3.92 15.65 3.67
CA GLU A 19 -4.79 15.29 4.78
C GLU A 19 -4.53 13.81 5.13
N PRO A 20 -4.31 13.46 6.40
CA PRO A 20 -4.14 12.07 6.80
C PRO A 20 -5.28 11.20 6.29
N GLY A 21 -4.97 9.98 5.86
CA GLY A 21 -5.94 9.16 5.18
C GLY A 21 -5.57 7.69 5.15
N TYR A 22 -6.38 6.95 4.42
CA TYR A 22 -6.24 5.50 4.30
C TYR A 22 -6.70 5.00 2.94
N ALA A 23 -6.17 3.86 2.53
CA ALA A 23 -6.72 3.07 1.44
C ALA A 23 -6.45 1.59 1.67
N ASN A 24 -7.50 0.78 1.56
CA ASN A 24 -7.40 -0.68 1.59
C ASN A 24 -7.41 -1.20 0.16
N PHE A 25 -6.37 -1.95 -0.21
CA PHE A 25 -6.24 -2.54 -1.53
C PHE A 25 -6.40 -4.06 -1.48
N LEU A 26 -7.09 -4.62 -2.46
CA LEU A 26 -7.09 -6.04 -2.80
C LEU A 26 -6.17 -6.27 -3.99
N LEU A 27 -5.23 -7.19 -3.82
CA LEU A 27 -4.24 -7.56 -4.83
C LEU A 27 -4.48 -9.01 -5.24
N GLU A 28 -4.55 -9.26 -6.55
CA GLU A 28 -4.54 -10.62 -7.10
C GLU A 28 -3.10 -11.03 -7.36
N VAL A 29 -2.58 -11.96 -6.55
CA VAL A 29 -1.21 -12.44 -6.58
C VAL A 29 -1.16 -13.79 -7.30
N GLN A 30 -0.36 -13.85 -8.37
CA GLN A 30 -0.13 -15.05 -9.15
C GLN A 30 0.83 -16.01 -8.41
N PRO A 31 0.83 -17.32 -8.72
CA PRO A 31 1.71 -18.31 -8.06
C PRO A 31 3.22 -17.99 -8.11
N ASP A 32 3.66 -17.20 -9.10
CA ASP A 32 5.03 -16.73 -9.23
C ASP A 32 5.36 -15.50 -8.37
N GLY A 33 4.40 -15.02 -7.57
CA GLY A 33 4.54 -13.87 -6.67
C GLY A 33 4.25 -12.51 -7.32
N ARG A 34 3.91 -12.46 -8.61
CA ARG A 34 3.57 -11.20 -9.30
C ARG A 34 2.14 -10.78 -9.01
N VAL A 35 1.93 -9.46 -8.90
CA VAL A 35 0.60 -8.86 -8.78
C VAL A 35 0.03 -8.62 -10.18
N SER A 36 -1.17 -9.16 -10.42
CA SER A 36 -1.86 -9.08 -11.72
C SER A 36 -3.04 -8.10 -11.70
N ARG A 37 -3.65 -7.87 -10.54
CA ARG A 37 -4.76 -6.92 -10.37
C ARG A 37 -4.63 -6.20 -9.04
N ILE A 38 -5.00 -4.92 -9.04
CA ILE A 38 -5.05 -4.06 -7.84
C ILE A 38 -6.40 -3.35 -7.85
N VAL A 39 -7.16 -3.50 -6.78
CA VAL A 39 -8.48 -2.87 -6.60
C VAL A 39 -8.49 -2.15 -5.25
N ALA A 40 -8.94 -0.91 -5.21
CA ALA A 40 -9.19 -0.22 -3.96
C ALA A 40 -10.58 -0.58 -3.44
N GLU A 41 -10.66 -1.08 -2.22
CA GLU A 41 -11.89 -1.54 -1.57
C GLU A 41 -12.55 -0.42 -0.76
N SER A 42 -11.73 0.37 -0.05
CA SER A 42 -12.19 1.51 0.74
C SER A 42 -11.06 2.51 0.88
N PHE A 43 -11.35 3.80 0.83
CA PHE A 43 -10.34 4.84 0.88
C PHE A 43 -10.92 6.16 1.39
N GLY A 44 -10.04 7.03 1.87
CA GLY A 44 -10.34 8.41 2.24
C GLY A 44 -9.05 9.23 2.33
N PRO A 45 -9.15 10.57 2.28
CA PRO A 45 -10.37 11.37 2.36
C PRO A 45 -11.07 11.65 1.02
N SER A 46 -10.43 11.40 -0.12
CA SER A 46 -10.98 11.71 -1.44
C SER A 46 -11.01 10.51 -2.38
N ALA A 47 -11.78 10.63 -3.47
CA ALA A 47 -11.83 9.65 -4.55
C ALA A 47 -10.49 9.47 -5.29
N ASP A 48 -9.59 10.44 -5.19
CA ASP A 48 -8.29 10.42 -5.85
C ASP A 48 -7.21 9.69 -5.03
N THR A 49 -7.45 9.45 -3.72
CA THR A 49 -6.51 8.77 -2.82
C THR A 49 -5.97 7.45 -3.40
N PRO A 50 -6.80 6.53 -3.92
CA PRO A 50 -6.30 5.28 -4.48
C PRO A 50 -5.35 5.47 -5.66
N SER A 51 -5.65 6.41 -6.55
CA SER A 51 -4.85 6.69 -7.75
C SER A 51 -3.46 7.18 -7.35
N ALA A 52 -3.38 8.03 -6.33
CA ALA A 52 -2.12 8.54 -5.82
C ALA A 52 -1.28 7.46 -5.12
N LEU A 53 -1.91 6.51 -4.43
CA LEU A 53 -1.22 5.44 -3.70
C LEU A 53 -0.93 4.19 -4.55
N LYS A 54 -1.61 4.02 -5.68
CA LYS A 54 -1.46 2.86 -6.56
C LYS A 54 0.00 2.58 -6.97
N PRO A 55 0.86 3.57 -7.27
CA PRO A 55 2.27 3.31 -7.59
C PRO A 55 3.04 2.61 -6.46
N LEU A 56 2.71 2.91 -5.19
CA LEU A 56 3.31 2.26 -4.02
C LEU A 56 2.91 0.78 -3.97
N ILE A 57 1.62 0.52 -4.17
CA ILE A 57 1.08 -0.83 -4.13
C ILE A 57 1.57 -1.68 -5.31
N ALA A 58 1.70 -1.07 -6.49
CA ALA A 58 2.17 -1.76 -7.70
C ALA A 58 3.61 -2.27 -7.59
N GLY A 59 4.42 -1.72 -6.68
CA GLY A 59 5.77 -2.21 -6.43
C GLY A 59 5.85 -3.43 -5.50
N ILE A 60 4.75 -3.82 -4.83
CA ILE A 60 4.78 -4.95 -3.90
C ILE A 60 4.95 -6.26 -4.67
N ALA A 61 5.99 -7.01 -4.30
CA ALA A 61 6.22 -8.36 -4.78
C ALA A 61 6.00 -9.36 -3.63
N PHE A 62 5.52 -10.56 -3.98
CA PHE A 62 5.35 -11.65 -3.03
C PHE A 62 6.36 -12.76 -3.33
N GLU A 63 6.65 -13.59 -2.33
CA GLU A 63 7.34 -14.85 -2.56
C GLU A 63 6.46 -15.79 -3.40
N PRO A 64 7.04 -16.55 -4.34
CA PRO A 64 6.31 -17.59 -5.06
C PRO A 64 5.69 -18.59 -4.08
N PHE A 65 4.51 -19.09 -4.41
CA PHE A 65 3.79 -20.05 -3.58
C PHE A 65 3.34 -21.27 -4.39
N LYS A 66 3.16 -22.40 -3.69
CA LYS A 66 2.67 -23.63 -4.31
C LYS A 66 1.20 -23.49 -4.70
N GLY A 67 0.88 -23.85 -5.93
CA GLY A 67 -0.49 -23.86 -6.46
C GLY A 67 -0.55 -23.33 -7.90
N SER A 68 -1.72 -23.42 -8.51
CA SER A 68 -1.97 -22.91 -9.86
C SER A 68 -2.96 -21.75 -9.90
N LYS A 69 -3.62 -21.46 -8.78
CA LYS A 69 -4.65 -20.42 -8.68
C LYS A 69 -4.08 -19.14 -8.05
N PRO A 70 -4.46 -17.96 -8.55
CA PRO A 70 -4.15 -16.71 -7.89
C PRO A 70 -4.74 -16.67 -6.48
N GLN A 71 -4.09 -15.93 -5.59
CA GLN A 71 -4.54 -15.68 -4.23
C GLN A 71 -4.78 -14.18 -4.03
N ILE A 72 -5.72 -13.85 -3.15
CA ILE A 72 -6.02 -12.45 -2.83
C ILE A 72 -5.22 -12.03 -1.59
N ALA A 73 -4.47 -10.94 -1.71
CA ALA A 73 -3.86 -10.24 -0.58
C ALA A 73 -4.62 -8.94 -0.30
N ARG A 74 -4.89 -8.65 0.97
CA ARG A 74 -5.40 -7.34 1.40
C ARG A 74 -4.25 -6.52 1.98
N VAL A 75 -4.03 -5.32 1.45
CA VAL A 75 -2.96 -4.41 1.86
C VAL A 75 -3.59 -3.11 2.35
N PRO A 76 -3.66 -2.89 3.68
CA PRO A 76 -4.05 -1.62 4.25
C PRO A 76 -2.90 -0.61 4.14
N VAL A 77 -3.19 0.58 3.66
CA VAL A 77 -2.27 1.72 3.64
C VAL A 77 -2.86 2.82 4.51
N VAL A 78 -2.05 3.31 5.44
CA VAL A 78 -2.37 4.49 6.24
C VAL A 78 -1.24 5.49 6.04
N TYR A 79 -1.60 6.74 5.85
CA TYR A 79 -0.63 7.81 5.62
C TYR A 79 -1.05 9.08 6.38
N GLY A 80 -0.08 9.92 6.68
CA GLY A 80 -0.29 11.15 7.43
C GLY A 80 1.02 11.87 7.66
N TYR A 81 0.99 12.88 8.52
CA TYR A 81 2.19 13.63 8.86
C TYR A 81 3.13 12.74 9.69
N ALA A 82 4.41 12.71 9.29
CA ALA A 82 5.46 12.38 10.23
C ALA A 82 5.42 13.48 11.30
N GLN A 83 4.86 13.20 12.48
CA GLN A 83 5.11 14.07 13.62
C GLN A 83 6.64 14.09 13.82
N SER A 84 7.30 15.15 13.37
CA SER A 84 8.41 15.66 14.17
C SER A 84 7.78 16.02 15.50
N GLY A 85 8.05 15.23 16.55
CA GLY A 85 7.59 15.53 17.90
C GLY A 85 7.87 16.99 18.27
N PRO A 86 7.19 17.54 19.29
CA PRO A 86 7.30 18.96 19.59
C PRO A 86 8.77 19.35 19.68
N ALA A 87 9.16 20.40 18.97
CA ALA A 87 10.36 21.14 19.32
C ALA A 87 10.15 21.62 20.76
N ILE A 88 10.65 20.85 21.73
CA ILE A 88 10.74 21.29 23.12
C ILE A 88 11.77 22.41 23.09
N LYS A 89 11.33 23.63 22.78
CA LYS A 89 11.96 24.84 23.29
C LYS A 89 11.45 25.03 24.70
N LYS A 90 12.19 24.50 25.67
CA LYS A 90 12.28 25.05 27.03
C LYS A 90 13.71 24.89 27.50
#